data_AF-A0A1F6ETA3-F1
#
_entry.id   AF-A0A1F6ETA3-F1
#
_cell.length_a   1.000
_cell.length_b   1.000
_cell.length_c   1.000
_cell.angle_alpha   90.00
_cell.angle_beta   90.00
_cell.angle_gamma   90.00
#
_symmetry.space_group_name_H-M   'P 1'
#
loop_
_entity.id
_entity.type
_entity.pdbx_description
1 polymer ?
#
loop_
_entity_poly.entity_id
_entity_poly.type
_entity_poly.pdbx_seq_one_letter_code
_entity_poly.pdbx_strand_id
1 'polypeptide(L)'
;MVSILLLGIFIGGMTVIFALENTAPVTVSFLSDQVTAPLAAIVLGSVLSGVVITLLAMLPRFIREALDAYALRREQKREATVQYETSVAEQKVVAQ
;
A
#
# COMPACT_ATOMS: atom_id res chain seq x y z
N MET A 1 -9.38 1.04 -18.19
CA MET A 1 -10.10 0.53 -16.98
C MET A 1 -10.73 -0.84 -17.24
N VAL A 2 -11.51 -1.02 -18.31
CA VAL A 2 -12.10 -2.33 -18.67
C VAL A 2 -11.07 -3.44 -18.87
N SER A 3 -9.91 -3.14 -19.46
CA SER A 3 -8.83 -4.15 -19.68
C SER A 3 -8.30 -4.75 -18.37
N ILE A 4 -8.23 -3.97 -17.29
CA ILE A 4 -7.80 -4.46 -15.97
C ILE A 4 -8.87 -5.38 -15.39
N LEU A 5 -10.15 -5.04 -15.57
CA LEU A 5 -11.27 -5.86 -15.14
C LEU A 5 -11.28 -7.23 -15.85
N LEU A 6 -11.10 -7.22 -17.18
CA LEU A 6 -11.02 -8.45 -17.98
C LEU A 6 -9.86 -9.34 -17.54
N LEU A 7 -8.68 -8.74 -17.33
CA LEU A 7 -7.51 -9.46 -16.84
C LEU A 7 -7.75 -10.04 -15.43
N GLY A 8 -8.37 -9.28 -14.54
CA GLY A 8 -8.72 -9.73 -13.19
C GLY A 8 -9.70 -10.90 -13.19
N ILE A 9 -10.74 -10.83 -14.03
CA ILE A 9 -11.71 -11.93 -14.20
C ILE A 9 -11.01 -13.18 -14.75
N PHE A 10 -10.17 -13.02 -15.76
CA PHE A 10 -9.43 -14.12 -16.36
C PHE A 10 -8.51 -14.81 -15.33
N ILE A 11 -7.68 -14.03 -14.63
CA ILE A 11 -6.76 -14.55 -13.60
C ILE A 11 -7.55 -15.18 -12.44
N GLY A 12 -8.61 -14.53 -11.98
CA GLY A 12 -9.47 -15.03 -10.89
C GLY A 12 -10.14 -16.36 -11.28
N GLY A 13 -10.69 -16.45 -12.48
CA GLY A 13 -11.28 -17.68 -13.01
C GLY A 13 -10.25 -18.81 -13.09
N MET A 14 -9.05 -18.53 -13.65
CA MET A 14 -7.96 -19.51 -13.66
C MET A 14 -7.53 -19.93 -12.25
N THR A 15 -7.52 -19.00 -11.29
CA THR A 15 -7.18 -19.28 -9.90
C THR A 15 -8.19 -20.22 -9.24
N VAL A 16 -9.49 -20.04 -9.50
CA VAL A 16 -10.53 -20.95 -9.00
C VAL A 16 -10.38 -22.34 -9.59
N ILE A 17 -10.19 -22.44 -10.92
CA ILE A 17 -9.96 -23.73 -11.59
C ILE A 17 -8.72 -24.42 -11.01
N PHE A 18 -7.61 -23.69 -10.89
CA PHE A 18 -6.39 -24.18 -10.26
C PHE A 18 -6.64 -24.71 -8.85
N ALA A 19 -7.42 -24.00 -8.04
CA ALA A 19 -7.72 -24.42 -6.68
C ALA A 19 -8.57 -25.69 -6.60
N LEU A 20 -9.56 -25.84 -7.49
CA LEU A 20 -10.41 -27.02 -7.56
C LEU A 20 -9.64 -28.27 -8.01
N GLU A 21 -8.78 -28.11 -9.02
CA GLU A 21 -8.00 -29.23 -9.59
C GLU A 21 -6.87 -29.68 -8.64
N ASN A 22 -6.31 -28.75 -7.85
CA ASN A 22 -5.12 -29.00 -7.02
C ASN A 22 -5.45 -29.14 -5.53
N THR A 23 -6.47 -29.95 -5.21
CA THR A 23 -6.88 -30.28 -3.84
C THR A 23 -6.05 -31.40 -3.20
N ALA A 24 -5.28 -32.13 -4.01
CA ALA A 24 -4.42 -33.20 -3.52
C ALA A 24 -3.36 -32.67 -2.52
N PRO A 25 -3.18 -33.32 -1.36
CA PRO A 25 -2.22 -32.89 -0.37
C PRO A 25 -0.79 -33.16 -0.84
N VAL A 26 0.08 -32.16 -0.66
CA VAL A 26 1.51 -32.24 -0.92
C VAL A 26 2.26 -31.83 0.34
N THR A 27 3.37 -32.52 0.61
CA THR A 27 4.27 -32.16 1.71
C THR A 27 5.42 -31.33 1.16
N VAL A 28 5.58 -30.12 1.70
CA VAL A 28 6.69 -29.23 1.39
C VAL A 28 7.57 -29.11 2.63
N SER A 29 8.87 -29.31 2.44
CA SER A 29 9.87 -29.10 3.49
C SER A 29 10.36 -27.65 3.43
N PHE A 30 10.33 -26.97 4.57
CA PHE A 30 10.73 -25.57 4.73
C PHE A 30 11.72 -25.46 5.89
N LEU A 31 13.01 -25.27 5.57
CA LEU A 31 14.11 -25.33 6.52
C LEU A 31 14.10 -26.65 7.33
N SER A 32 13.64 -26.62 8.59
CA SER A 32 13.50 -27.78 9.47
C SER A 32 12.06 -28.28 9.62
N ASP A 33 11.08 -27.50 9.16
CA ASP A 33 9.67 -27.81 9.30
C ASP A 33 9.11 -28.44 8.03
N GLN A 34 8.02 -29.17 8.18
CA GLN A 34 7.28 -29.75 7.06
C GLN A 34 5.83 -29.32 7.16
N VAL A 35 5.27 -28.90 6.03
CA VAL A 35 3.87 -28.52 5.91
C VAL A 35 3.21 -29.40 4.88
N THR A 36 2.14 -30.07 5.30
CA THR A 36 1.30 -30.88 4.40
C THR A 36 -0.03 -30.17 4.22
N ALA A 37 -0.32 -29.76 3.00
CA ALA A 37 -1.55 -29.06 2.64
C ALA A 37 -1.86 -29.28 1.15
N PRO A 38 -3.09 -29.00 0.68
CA PRO A 38 -3.39 -28.98 -0.74
C PRO A 38 -2.41 -28.09 -1.51
N LEU A 39 -1.95 -28.56 -2.67
CA LEU A 39 -1.00 -27.80 -3.50
C LEU A 39 -1.52 -26.40 -3.81
N ALA A 40 -2.83 -26.27 -4.06
CA ALA A 40 -3.49 -24.98 -4.25
C ALA A 40 -3.26 -24.02 -3.08
N ALA A 41 -3.44 -24.49 -1.85
CA ALA A 41 -3.29 -23.68 -0.64
C ALA A 41 -1.83 -23.23 -0.45
N ILE A 42 -0.87 -24.11 -0.72
CA ILE A 42 0.56 -23.81 -0.61
C ILE A 42 0.96 -22.72 -1.62
N VAL A 43 0.58 -22.87 -2.88
CA VAL A 43 0.94 -21.91 -3.94
C VAL A 43 0.27 -20.56 -3.72
N LEU A 44 -1.04 -20.54 -3.47
CA LEU A 44 -1.78 -19.30 -3.24
C LEU A 44 -1.34 -18.60 -1.96
N GLY A 45 -1.10 -19.37 -0.89
CA GLY A 45 -0.53 -18.85 0.35
C GLY A 45 0.83 -18.20 0.13
N SER A 46 1.72 -18.85 -0.64
CA SER A 46 3.05 -18.31 -0.94
C SER A 46 2.99 -17.00 -1.74
N VAL A 47 2.14 -16.92 -2.75
CA VAL A 47 1.93 -15.69 -3.53
C VAL A 47 1.40 -14.57 -2.62
N LEU A 48 0.38 -14.88 -1.81
CA LEU A 48 -0.20 -13.90 -0.89
C LEU A 48 0.82 -13.41 0.14
N SER A 49 1.63 -14.31 0.70
CA SER A 49 2.73 -13.95 1.59
C SER A 49 3.73 -13.02 0.91
N GLY A 50 4.10 -13.28 -0.35
CA GLY A 50 4.97 -12.38 -1.13
C GLY A 50 4.39 -10.98 -1.29
N VAL A 51 3.08 -10.88 -1.57
CA VAL A 51 2.37 -9.59 -1.62
C VAL A 51 2.42 -8.88 -0.27
N VAL A 52 2.10 -9.58 0.82
CA VAL A 52 2.14 -9.03 2.18
C VAL A 52 3.54 -8.52 2.53
N ILE A 53 4.58 -9.32 2.27
CA ILE A 53 5.98 -8.93 2.52
C ILE A 53 6.36 -7.69 1.72
N THR A 54 5.96 -7.63 0.44
CA THR A 54 6.23 -6.48 -0.43
C THR A 54 5.54 -5.22 0.09
N LEU A 55 4.28 -5.31 0.52
CA LEU A 55 3.56 -4.19 1.13
C LEU A 55 4.22 -3.73 2.43
N LEU A 56 4.66 -4.69 3.26
CA LEU A 56 5.38 -4.39 4.49
C LEU A 56 6.71 -3.68 4.22
N ALA A 57 7.43 -4.11 3.18
CA ALA A 57 8.68 -3.49 2.75
C ALA A 57 8.48 -2.05 2.22
N MET A 58 7.30 -1.74 1.65
CA MET A 58 6.95 -0.38 1.21
C MET A 58 6.47 0.52 2.35
N LEU A 59 6.04 -0.05 3.48
CA LEU A 59 5.52 0.69 4.63
C LEU A 59 6.41 1.85 5.11
N PRO A 60 7.74 1.71 5.32
CA PRO A 60 8.57 2.83 5.77
C PRO A 60 8.58 4.00 4.81
N ARG A 61 8.47 3.74 3.50
CA ARG A 61 8.37 4.80 2.49
C ARG A 61 7.06 5.56 2.62
N PHE A 62 5.92 4.87 2.74
CA PHE A 62 4.63 5.52 2.93
C PHE A 62 4.56 6.33 4.21
N ILE A 63 5.19 5.86 5.29
CA ILE A 63 5.28 6.63 6.54
C ILE A 63 6.07 7.92 6.32
N ARG A 64 7.24 7.87 5.67
CA ARG A 64 8.05 9.06 5.37
C ARG A 64 7.28 10.05 4.50
N GLU A 65 6.68 9.58 3.41
CA GLU A 65 5.88 10.41 2.51
C GLU A 65 4.72 11.09 3.25
N ALA A 66 4.06 10.38 4.17
CA ALA A 66 2.98 10.95 4.99
C ALA A 66 3.48 12.02 5.98
N LEU A 67 4.64 11.79 6.63
CA LEU A 67 5.26 12.74 7.54
C LEU A 67 5.73 14.00 6.81
N ASP A 68 6.39 13.83 5.66
CA ASP A 68 6.84 14.95 4.83
C ASP A 68 5.63 15.77 4.38
N ALA A 69 4.59 15.13 3.84
CA ALA A 69 3.37 15.81 3.43
C ALA A 69 2.71 16.59 4.59
N TYR A 70 2.81 16.08 5.82
CA TYR A 70 2.31 16.78 7.01
C TYR A 70 3.18 18.00 7.38
N ALA A 71 4.51 17.88 7.32
CA ALA A 71 5.44 18.96 7.59
C ALA A 71 5.26 20.12 6.59
N LEU A 72 5.18 19.80 5.30
CA LEU A 72 4.96 20.77 4.21
C LEU A 72 3.66 21.55 4.39
N ARG A 73 2.58 20.87 4.77
CA ARG A 73 1.28 21.52 5.06
C ARG A 73 1.34 22.44 6.29
N ARG A 74 2.20 22.17 7.27
CA ARG A 74 2.39 23.05 8.42
C ARG A 74 3.16 24.31 8.05
N GLU A 75 4.20 24.19 7.22
CA GLU A 75 5.00 25.32 6.75
C GLU A 75 4.13 26.28 5.93
N GLN A 76 3.38 25.76 4.96
CA GLN A 76 2.44 26.56 4.15
C GLN A 76 1.43 27.33 5.00
N LYS A 77 0.88 26.70 6.05
CA LYS A 77 -0.03 27.39 6.98
C LYS A 77 0.66 28.51 7.74
N ARG A 78 1.90 28.29 8.18
CA ARG A 78 2.66 29.26 8.96
C ARG A 78 3.04 30.48 8.11
N GLU A 79 3.49 30.25 6.88
CA GLU A 79 3.78 31.31 5.91
C GLU A 79 2.53 32.14 5.59
N ALA A 80 1.39 31.49 5.38
CA ALA A 80 0.12 32.19 5.15
C ALA A 80 -0.32 33.05 6.36
N THR A 81 -0.10 32.57 7.59
CA THR A 81 -0.38 33.36 8.80
C THR A 81 0.55 34.56 8.92
N VAL A 82 1.86 34.39 8.71
CA VAL A 82 2.84 35.48 8.79
C VAL A 82 2.58 36.54 7.71
N GLN A 83 2.24 36.13 6.50
CA GLN A 83 1.89 37.05 5.40
C GLN A 83 0.60 37.84 5.69
N TYR A 84 -0.37 37.20 6.35
CA TYR A 84 -1.57 37.88 6.82
C TYR A 84 -1.26 38.92 7.91
N GLU A 85 -0.47 38.57 8.92
CA GLU A 85 -0.07 39.49 9.99
C GLU A 85 0.73 40.68 9.46
N THR A 86 1.63 40.45 8.50
CA THR A 86 2.45 41.50 7.88
C THR A 86 1.60 42.47 7.06
N SER A 87 0.66 41.97 6.24
CA SER A 87 -0.22 42.83 5.42
C SER A 87 -1.21 43.64 6.27
N VAL A 88 -1.67 43.11 7.40
CA VAL A 88 -2.49 43.86 8.37
C VAL A 88 -1.67 44.93 9.09
N ALA A 89 -0.40 44.65 9.42
CA ALA A 89 0.49 45.63 10.04
C ALA A 89 0.82 46.81 9.10
N GLU A 90 1.15 46.54 7.83
CA GLU A 90 1.40 47.58 6.83
C GLU A 90 0.18 48.47 6.60
N GLN A 91 -1.02 47.87 6.54
CA GLN A 91 -2.26 48.63 6.31
C GLN A 91 -2.60 49.57 7.48
N LYS A 92 -2.21 49.24 8.71
CA LYS A 92 -2.35 50.12 9.89
C LYS A 92 -1.35 51.28 9.90
N VAL A 93 -0.14 51.06 9.39
CA VAL A 93 0.91 52.10 9.30
C VAL A 93 0.58 53.14 8.22
N VAL A 94 -0.03 52.73 7.11
CA VAL A 94 -0.41 53.63 6.01
C VAL A 94 -1.68 54.45 6.32
N ALA A 95 -2.48 54.03 7.30
CA ALA A 95 -3.71 54.71 7.71
C ALA A 95 -3.52 55.77 8.83
N GLN A 96 -2.30 55.95 9.33
CA GLN A 96 -1.90 57.03 10.26
C GLN A 96 -1.17 58.14 9.52
#